data_AF-A0A412L1L5-F1
#
_entry.id   AF-A0A412L1L5-F1
#
_cell.length_a   1.000
_cell.length_b   1.000
_cell.length_c   1.000
_cell.angle_alpha   90.00
_cell.angle_beta   90.00
_cell.angle_gamma   90.00
#
_symmetry.space_group_name_H-M   'P 1'
#
loop_
_entity.id
_entity.type
_entity.pdbx_description
1 polymer ?
#
loop_
_entity_poly.entity_id
_entity_poly.type
_entity_poly.pdbx_seq_one_letter_code
_entity_poly.pdbx_strand_id
1 'polypeptide(L)'
;MKKNKNIPLNLKEQINSRIGLICSIVVMLLLVLVFHQLDYQLIQKPADQAAKEAAKQKEKAEAAAKAPEISTATVVAVGDNLFHDSLIESGKSDSGTWNYDKIYENVKDEIQAADIAMVDQETVFTTDHDAVSGYPSFATPTEVGDALINAGFDVIESATNHIDDYGYDYMAQTLNYWKTSHPDVPVLGIHETEEDANSVKVLEVNGIKISFLDYTYGTNNSGAGEGKEYMIDIFEKDKVASMIQKAKENSDVLIFVAHWGKEMEPMPTEYEKEWATFLMQQGVDVVIGGHPHTLQPYGTMSDKEGHSMLIFYSLGNFVSTQESFDALLEGMGCFTIQKTVKDGQTSIEIIDPQIKPMVMHYNKDAGVFSPYMLSDYTEELASQHELRTVLGDDSFTLANLQNRFKEIMSLTVKPSSNTDLLNVTFNSDGDMVNSNGEYVDDTWSVSAANAQDDTAADNSDSSDDSSDSSDDSSDSSDDYDYSDSSDDSDESDYSDESDYSDDSDYSDDSEY
;
A
#
# COMPACT_ATOMS: atom_id res chain seq x y z
N MET A 1 42.97 -29.29 111.36
CA MET A 1 41.69 -29.97 111.67
C MET A 1 40.55 -28.95 111.73
N LYS A 2 39.77 -28.81 110.66
CA LYS A 2 38.34 -28.44 110.72
C LYS A 2 37.65 -29.23 109.61
N LYS A 3 37.03 -30.35 109.98
CA LYS A 3 36.18 -31.15 109.08
C LYS A 3 34.97 -30.27 108.75
N ASN A 4 34.88 -29.75 107.53
CA ASN A 4 33.62 -29.24 107.01
C ASN A 4 32.65 -30.42 106.95
N LYS A 5 31.69 -30.45 107.88
CA LYS A 5 30.55 -31.37 107.81
C LYS A 5 29.77 -31.00 106.55
N ASN A 6 29.81 -31.85 105.52
CA ASN A 6 28.75 -31.89 104.52
C ASN A 6 27.49 -32.31 105.27
N ILE A 7 26.71 -31.33 105.72
CA ILE A 7 25.37 -31.54 106.24
C ILE A 7 24.55 -32.00 105.02
N PRO A 8 24.00 -33.23 105.01
CA PRO A 8 23.10 -33.63 103.93
C PRO A 8 21.91 -32.68 103.94
N LEU A 9 21.65 -32.05 102.80
CA LEU A 9 20.47 -31.21 102.57
C LEU A 9 19.24 -31.92 103.15
N ASN A 10 18.46 -31.23 103.98
CA ASN A 10 17.16 -31.74 104.41
C ASN A 10 16.31 -32.01 103.14
N LEU A 11 15.42 -33.01 103.16
CA LEU A 11 14.49 -33.32 102.07
C LEU A 11 13.90 -32.07 101.40
N LYS A 12 13.56 -31.05 102.20
CA LYS A 12 13.04 -29.75 101.72
C LYS A 12 14.04 -28.96 100.87
N GLU A 13 15.31 -28.97 101.22
CA GLU A 13 16.37 -28.26 100.49
C GLU A 13 16.78 -29.03 99.22
N GLN A 14 16.73 -30.37 99.23
CA GLN A 14 16.89 -31.18 98.01
C GLN A 14 15.75 -30.95 97.00
N ILE A 15 14.51 -30.84 97.49
CA ILE A 15 13.35 -30.51 96.67
C ILE A 15 13.48 -29.10 96.09
N ASN A 16 13.84 -28.09 96.90
CA ASN A 16 14.05 -26.72 96.43
C ASN A 16 15.19 -26.60 95.41
N SER A 17 16.29 -27.35 95.59
CA SER A 17 17.40 -27.40 94.63
C SER A 17 16.98 -28.03 93.30
N ARG A 18 16.19 -29.13 93.33
CA ARG A 18 15.63 -29.75 92.11
C ARG A 18 14.63 -28.82 91.40
N ILE A 19 13.76 -28.14 92.15
CA ILE A 19 12.83 -27.15 91.59
C ILE A 19 13.61 -25.99 90.97
N GLY A 20 14.64 -25.46 91.63
CA GLY A 20 15.49 -24.40 91.09
C GLY A 20 16.23 -24.79 89.81
N LEU A 21 16.73 -26.03 89.73
CA LEU A 21 17.34 -26.58 88.52
C LEU A 21 16.31 -26.71 87.38
N ILE A 22 15.13 -27.25 87.66
CA ILE A 22 14.03 -27.39 86.69
C ILE A 22 13.59 -26.00 86.19
N CYS A 23 13.38 -25.04 87.09
CA CYS A 23 13.05 -23.65 86.72
C CYS A 23 14.15 -23.02 85.85
N SER A 24 15.43 -23.25 86.16
CA SER A 24 16.55 -22.74 85.35
C SER A 24 16.58 -23.35 83.95
N ILE A 25 16.30 -24.64 83.83
CA ILE A 25 16.17 -25.34 82.54
C ILE A 25 14.98 -24.78 81.75
N VAL A 26 13.83 -24.57 82.39
CA VAL A 26 12.63 -24.00 81.75
C VAL A 26 12.90 -22.58 81.27
N VAL A 27 13.56 -21.74 82.07
CA VAL A 27 13.93 -20.37 81.66
C VAL A 27 14.93 -20.39 80.51
N MET A 28 15.91 -21.29 80.53
CA MET A 28 16.86 -21.44 79.42
C MET A 28 16.17 -21.87 78.13
N LEU A 29 15.24 -22.83 78.19
CA LEU A 29 14.43 -23.25 77.04
C LEU A 29 13.55 -22.11 76.51
N LEU A 30 12.94 -21.32 77.40
CA LEU A 30 12.17 -20.13 77.01
C LEU A 30 13.05 -19.08 76.32
N LEU A 31 14.25 -18.83 76.85
CA LEU A 31 15.20 -17.91 76.22
C LEU A 31 15.63 -18.40 74.84
N VAL A 32 15.93 -19.70 74.68
CA VAL A 32 16.25 -20.29 73.38
C VAL A 32 15.10 -20.09 72.39
N LEU A 33 13.85 -20.32 72.80
CA LEU A 33 12.68 -20.07 71.96
C LEU A 33 12.53 -18.59 71.58
N VAL A 34 12.71 -17.67 72.54
CA VAL A 34 12.62 -16.22 72.29
C VAL A 34 13.72 -15.76 71.34
N PHE A 35 14.98 -16.18 71.56
CA PHE A 35 16.08 -15.82 70.67
C PHE A 35 15.92 -16.43 69.28
N HIS A 36 15.43 -17.66 69.17
CA HIS A 36 15.11 -18.28 67.89
C HIS A 36 13.98 -17.54 67.15
N GLN A 37 12.98 -17.06 67.88
CA GLN A 37 11.88 -16.31 67.28
C GLN A 37 12.31 -14.89 66.86
N LEU A 38 13.21 -14.26 67.61
CA LEU A 38 13.83 -12.98 67.24
C LEU A 38 14.74 -13.14 66.01
N ASP A 39 15.56 -14.19 65.95
CA ASP A 39 16.40 -14.52 64.78
C ASP A 39 15.53 -14.72 63.53
N TYR A 40 14.43 -15.48 63.67
CA TYR A 40 13.50 -15.68 62.57
C TYR A 40 12.85 -14.36 62.10
N GLN A 41 12.36 -13.51 63.02
CA GLN A 41 11.66 -12.28 62.63
C GLN A 41 12.57 -11.15 62.14
N LEU A 42 13.77 -11.02 62.71
CA LEU A 42 14.67 -9.90 62.44
C LEU A 42 15.72 -10.22 61.37
N ILE A 43 16.06 -11.50 61.17
CA ILE A 43 17.15 -11.91 60.28
C ILE A 43 16.63 -12.81 59.17
N GLN A 44 16.08 -13.98 59.50
CA GLN A 44 15.72 -14.98 58.48
C GLN A 44 14.57 -14.51 57.58
N LYS A 45 13.46 -14.04 58.16
CA LYS A 45 12.28 -13.62 57.40
C LYS A 45 12.55 -12.42 56.48
N PRO A 46 13.23 -11.33 56.91
CA PRO A 46 13.61 -10.24 56.01
C PRO A 46 14.61 -10.68 54.93
N ALA A 47 15.57 -11.56 55.27
CA ALA A 47 16.51 -12.10 54.29
C ALA A 47 15.80 -12.96 53.23
N ASP A 48 14.86 -13.81 53.63
CA ASP A 48 14.04 -14.62 52.73
C ASP A 48 13.16 -13.75 51.83
N GLN A 49 12.59 -12.67 52.37
CA GLN A 49 11.79 -11.72 51.61
C GLN A 49 12.64 -10.96 50.59
N ALA A 50 13.81 -10.46 51.00
CA ALA A 50 14.76 -9.79 50.11
C ALA A 50 15.28 -10.73 49.01
N ALA A 51 15.55 -11.99 49.34
CA ALA A 51 15.96 -13.00 48.36
C ALA A 51 14.85 -13.31 47.34
N LYS A 52 13.58 -13.39 47.78
CA LYS A 52 12.42 -13.55 46.88
C LYS A 52 12.20 -12.34 45.99
N GLU A 53 12.35 -11.13 46.53
CA GLU A 53 12.25 -9.89 45.75
C GLU A 53 13.38 -9.79 44.73
N ALA A 54 14.62 -10.11 45.10
CA ALA A 54 15.75 -10.14 44.19
C ALA A 54 15.57 -11.20 43.09
N ALA A 55 15.05 -12.39 43.41
CA ALA A 55 14.72 -13.42 42.42
C ALA A 55 13.63 -12.93 41.45
N LYS A 56 12.58 -12.27 41.95
CA LYS A 56 11.51 -11.71 41.12
C LYS A 56 12.00 -10.56 40.23
N GLN A 57 12.90 -9.72 40.73
CA GLN A 57 13.53 -8.67 39.94
C GLN A 57 14.44 -9.26 38.86
N LYS A 58 15.19 -10.32 39.18
CA LYS A 58 16.03 -11.04 38.22
C LYS A 58 15.18 -11.70 37.13
N GLU A 59 14.10 -12.39 37.48
CA GLU A 59 13.16 -12.97 36.50
C GLU A 59 12.55 -11.88 35.61
N LYS A 60 12.18 -10.73 36.18
CA LYS A 60 11.64 -9.61 35.41
C LYS A 60 12.68 -9.00 34.46
N ALA A 61 13.94 -8.89 34.90
CA ALA A 61 15.04 -8.41 34.07
C ALA A 61 15.39 -9.41 32.96
N GLU A 62 15.39 -10.71 33.25
CA GLU A 62 15.60 -11.78 32.25
C GLU A 62 14.44 -11.85 31.26
N ALA A 63 13.20 -11.60 31.68
CA ALA A 63 12.05 -11.52 30.79
C ALA A 63 12.10 -10.28 29.90
N ALA A 64 12.50 -9.12 30.46
CA ALA A 64 12.67 -7.89 29.69
C ALA A 64 13.80 -7.99 28.66
N ALA A 65 14.91 -8.66 29.01
CA ALA A 65 16.02 -8.92 28.09
C ALA A 65 15.68 -9.94 26.98
N LYS A 66 14.57 -10.67 27.11
CA LYS A 66 14.04 -11.61 26.11
C LYS A 66 12.80 -11.09 25.38
N ALA A 67 12.37 -9.87 25.69
CA ALA A 67 11.27 -9.26 24.97
C ALA A 67 11.70 -8.99 23.53
N PRO A 68 10.81 -9.17 22.54
CA PRO A 68 11.10 -8.77 21.17
C PRO A 68 11.38 -7.27 21.10
N GLU A 69 12.37 -6.87 20.32
CA GLU A 69 12.54 -5.48 19.91
C GLU A 69 11.60 -5.23 18.73
N ILE A 70 10.72 -4.24 18.86
CA ILE A 70 9.71 -3.91 17.84
C ILE A 70 10.01 -2.50 17.32
N SER A 71 10.14 -2.36 16.01
CA SER A 71 10.25 -1.09 15.29
C SER A 71 9.11 -0.99 14.28
N THR A 72 8.62 0.21 14.02
CA THR A 72 7.53 0.44 13.07
C THR A 72 7.85 1.60 12.15
N ALA A 73 7.35 1.54 10.91
CA ALA A 73 7.33 2.67 9.98
C ALA A 73 5.96 2.73 9.30
N THR A 74 5.29 3.88 9.38
CA THR A 74 4.04 4.12 8.64
C THR A 74 4.34 4.58 7.21
N VAL A 75 3.67 3.97 6.24
CA VAL A 75 3.81 4.31 4.82
C VAL A 75 2.50 4.84 4.29
N VAL A 76 2.57 5.91 3.51
CA VAL A 76 1.48 6.39 2.66
C VAL A 76 1.94 6.41 1.21
N ALA A 77 1.05 6.03 0.30
CA ALA A 77 1.26 6.11 -1.13
C ALA A 77 0.01 6.71 -1.78
N VAL A 78 0.23 7.52 -2.82
CA VAL A 78 -0.82 8.11 -3.66
C VAL A 78 -0.49 7.79 -5.11
N GLY A 79 -1.51 7.78 -5.97
CA GLY A 79 -1.33 7.46 -7.39
C GLY A 79 -0.90 8.66 -8.24
N ASP A 80 -1.46 8.72 -9.45
CA ASP A 80 -0.87 9.44 -10.56
C ASP A 80 -0.88 10.98 -10.38
N ASN A 81 0.29 11.61 -10.36
CA ASN A 81 0.47 13.06 -10.37
C ASN A 81 0.56 13.56 -11.83
N LEU A 82 -0.60 13.71 -12.47
CA LEU A 82 -0.77 13.91 -13.90
C LEU A 82 -1.22 15.35 -14.24
N PHE A 83 -0.23 16.20 -14.58
CA PHE A 83 -0.42 17.63 -14.80
C PHE A 83 -0.97 17.97 -16.18
N HIS A 84 -2.30 18.04 -16.28
CA HIS A 84 -3.01 18.59 -17.44
C HIS A 84 -2.91 20.13 -17.50
N ASP A 85 -3.28 20.73 -18.63
CA ASP A 85 -3.13 22.16 -18.91
C ASP A 85 -3.67 23.07 -17.80
N SER A 86 -4.86 22.77 -17.27
CA SER A 86 -5.47 23.65 -16.26
C SER A 86 -4.74 23.62 -14.90
N LEU A 87 -4.13 22.49 -14.53
CA LEU A 87 -3.23 22.39 -13.38
C LEU A 87 -1.94 23.16 -13.62
N ILE A 88 -1.35 23.02 -14.81
CA ILE A 88 -0.14 23.74 -15.21
C ILE A 88 -0.37 25.26 -15.09
N GLU A 89 -1.48 25.76 -15.64
CA GLU A 89 -1.85 27.19 -15.57
C GLU A 89 -2.08 27.66 -14.12
N SER A 90 -2.59 26.81 -13.24
CA SER A 90 -2.93 27.17 -11.86
C SER A 90 -1.73 27.64 -11.01
N GLY A 91 -0.53 27.16 -11.34
CA GLY A 91 0.71 27.54 -10.66
C GLY A 91 1.50 28.66 -11.32
N LYS A 92 1.06 29.15 -12.49
CA LYS A 92 1.74 30.26 -13.17
C LYS A 92 1.48 31.59 -12.45
N SER A 93 2.45 32.49 -12.52
CA SER A 93 2.27 33.87 -12.06
C SER A 93 2.80 34.89 -13.07
N ASP A 94 2.19 36.08 -13.09
CA ASP A 94 2.61 37.21 -13.93
C ASP A 94 4.07 37.66 -13.68
N SER A 95 4.65 37.26 -12.55
CA SER A 95 6.03 37.56 -12.20
C SER A 95 7.05 36.65 -12.88
N GLY A 96 6.60 35.56 -13.52
CA GLY A 96 7.44 34.51 -14.10
C GLY A 96 7.94 33.48 -13.08
N THR A 97 7.56 33.58 -11.80
CA THR A 97 7.83 32.55 -10.78
C THR A 97 6.63 31.62 -10.70
N TRP A 98 6.81 30.35 -11.03
CA TRP A 98 5.75 29.35 -10.92
C TRP A 98 5.86 28.65 -9.56
N ASN A 99 4.72 28.25 -8.99
CA ASN A 99 4.67 27.55 -7.71
C ASN A 99 3.40 26.72 -7.61
N TYR A 100 3.55 25.45 -7.22
CA TYR A 100 2.48 24.47 -7.18
C TYR A 100 2.17 23.98 -5.74
N ASP A 101 2.80 24.56 -4.71
CA ASP A 101 2.66 24.12 -3.31
C ASP A 101 1.19 24.10 -2.85
N LYS A 102 0.41 25.09 -3.30
CA LYS A 102 -1.00 25.25 -2.92
C LYS A 102 -1.86 24.06 -3.33
N ILE A 103 -1.47 23.31 -4.37
CA ILE A 103 -2.23 22.14 -4.84
C ILE A 103 -2.30 21.09 -3.73
N TYR A 104 -1.19 20.86 -3.02
CA TYR A 104 -1.07 19.75 -2.07
C TYR A 104 -1.48 20.10 -0.64
N GLU A 105 -1.80 21.37 -0.35
CA GLU A 105 -1.94 21.88 1.03
C GLU A 105 -3.04 21.17 1.84
N ASN A 106 -4.14 20.75 1.20
CA ASN A 106 -5.27 20.12 1.92
C ASN A 106 -5.01 18.67 2.35
N VAL A 107 -3.99 18.01 1.81
CA VAL A 107 -3.61 16.63 2.16
C VAL A 107 -2.19 16.55 2.73
N LYS A 108 -1.54 17.70 2.89
CA LYS A 108 -0.16 17.83 3.35
C LYS A 108 0.06 17.25 4.74
N ASP A 109 -0.83 17.55 5.69
CA ASP A 109 -0.69 17.06 7.07
C ASP A 109 -0.69 15.51 7.10
N GLU A 110 -1.46 14.88 6.23
CA GLU A 110 -1.60 13.43 6.10
C GLU A 110 -0.36 12.79 5.47
N ILE A 111 0.21 13.45 4.46
CA ILE A 111 1.49 13.06 3.83
C ILE A 111 2.63 13.15 4.86
N GLN A 112 2.78 14.32 5.51
CA GLN A 112 3.88 14.59 6.45
C GLN A 112 3.79 13.81 7.77
N ALA A 113 2.63 13.23 8.08
CA ALA A 113 2.45 12.39 9.26
C ALA A 113 3.03 10.98 9.09
N ALA A 114 3.27 10.53 7.87
CA ALA A 114 3.88 9.24 7.59
C ALA A 114 5.39 9.25 7.87
N ASP A 115 5.97 8.07 8.06
CA ASP A 115 7.43 7.92 8.12
C ASP A 115 8.02 7.88 6.71
N ILE A 116 7.21 7.47 5.72
CA ILE A 116 7.53 7.38 4.30
C ILE A 116 6.27 7.75 3.50
N ALA A 117 6.38 8.73 2.61
CA ALA A 117 5.36 9.07 1.63
C ALA A 117 5.85 8.84 0.19
N MET A 118 5.03 8.18 -0.62
CA MET A 118 5.33 7.80 -2.00
C MET A 118 4.31 8.43 -2.96
N VAL A 119 4.76 8.83 -4.16
CA VAL A 119 3.92 9.42 -5.22
C VAL A 119 4.40 8.98 -6.59
N ASP A 120 3.44 8.66 -7.47
CA ASP A 120 3.71 8.46 -8.89
C ASP A 120 3.81 9.81 -9.61
N GLN A 121 5.04 10.21 -9.96
CA GLN A 121 5.28 11.35 -10.84
C GLN A 121 5.25 10.83 -12.28
N GLU A 122 4.03 10.74 -12.83
CA GLU A 122 3.78 10.01 -14.07
C GLU A 122 4.47 10.62 -15.30
N THR A 123 4.74 11.93 -15.28
CA THR A 123 5.18 12.68 -16.46
C THR A 123 6.61 13.21 -16.31
N VAL A 124 7.33 13.30 -17.43
CA VAL A 124 8.67 13.90 -17.48
C VAL A 124 8.66 15.38 -17.09
N PHE A 125 9.80 15.84 -16.58
CA PHE A 125 10.02 17.25 -16.27
C PHE A 125 10.75 18.03 -17.36
N THR A 126 10.43 19.32 -17.43
CA THR A 126 11.20 20.33 -18.17
C THR A 126 11.52 21.56 -17.30
N THR A 127 12.69 22.12 -17.53
CA THR A 127 13.11 23.42 -16.97
C THR A 127 12.77 24.61 -17.88
N ASP A 128 12.28 24.34 -19.09
CA ASP A 128 11.90 25.38 -20.06
C ASP A 128 10.39 25.59 -20.04
N HIS A 129 9.95 26.72 -19.47
CA HIS A 129 8.53 27.08 -19.37
C HIS A 129 7.84 27.21 -20.73
N ASP A 130 8.59 27.51 -21.80
CA ASP A 130 8.03 27.57 -23.17
C ASP A 130 7.76 26.17 -23.75
N ALA A 131 8.37 25.14 -23.16
CA ALA A 131 8.26 23.75 -23.59
C ALA A 131 7.36 22.90 -22.66
N VAL A 132 6.71 23.53 -21.69
CA VAL A 132 5.73 22.89 -20.82
C VAL A 132 4.45 22.59 -21.59
N SER A 133 3.92 21.40 -21.40
CA SER A 133 2.70 20.90 -22.07
C SER A 133 1.95 19.91 -21.18
N GLY A 134 0.62 19.88 -21.34
CA GLY A 134 -0.22 18.78 -20.88
C GLY A 134 -0.50 17.75 -21.98
N TYR A 135 -1.64 17.08 -21.87
CA TYR A 135 -2.09 16.03 -22.79
C TYR A 135 -2.05 16.45 -24.28
N PRO A 136 -1.66 15.57 -25.23
CA PRO A 136 -1.34 14.14 -25.07
C PRO A 136 0.12 13.81 -24.76
N SER A 137 1.02 14.80 -24.81
CA SER A 137 2.44 14.60 -24.54
C SER A 137 2.89 15.58 -23.48
N PHE A 138 3.19 15.05 -22.30
CA PHE A 138 3.35 15.84 -21.09
C PHE A 138 4.79 16.27 -20.88
N ALA A 139 4.95 17.53 -20.50
CA ALA A 139 6.20 18.12 -20.07
C ALA A 139 5.92 18.99 -18.84
N THR A 140 6.03 18.38 -17.66
CA THR A 140 5.67 19.02 -16.40
C THR A 140 6.79 19.98 -15.95
N PRO A 141 6.49 21.20 -15.49
CA PRO A 141 7.51 22.12 -15.00
C PRO A 141 8.17 21.58 -13.73
N THR A 142 9.49 21.74 -13.61
CA THR A 142 10.27 21.26 -12.44
C THR A 142 9.77 21.75 -11.09
N GLU A 143 9.11 22.90 -11.03
CA GLU A 143 8.50 23.46 -9.82
C GLU A 143 7.39 22.55 -9.23
N VAL A 144 6.83 21.63 -10.01
CA VAL A 144 5.95 20.57 -9.48
C VAL A 144 6.74 19.59 -8.63
N GLY A 145 7.94 19.20 -9.07
CA GLY A 145 8.84 18.39 -8.26
C GLY A 145 9.20 19.07 -6.93
N ASP A 146 9.42 20.40 -6.93
CA ASP A 146 9.66 21.15 -5.70
C ASP A 146 8.44 21.10 -4.78
N ALA A 147 7.24 21.22 -5.35
CA ALA A 147 5.99 21.15 -4.61
C ALA A 147 5.73 19.76 -3.99
N LEU A 148 6.08 18.68 -4.68
CA LEU A 148 6.02 17.32 -4.12
C LEU A 148 6.92 17.19 -2.87
N ILE A 149 8.16 17.67 -2.94
CA ILE A 149 9.08 17.64 -1.80
C ILE A 149 8.59 18.55 -0.66
N ASN A 150 8.04 19.72 -0.99
CA ASN A 150 7.45 20.62 0.02
C ASN A 150 6.18 20.05 0.67
N ALA A 151 5.44 19.19 -0.03
CA ALA A 151 4.30 18.45 0.51
C ALA A 151 4.74 17.33 1.46
N GLY A 152 5.97 16.81 1.31
CA GLY A 152 6.58 15.84 2.20
C GLY A 152 6.71 14.44 1.60
N PHE A 153 6.69 14.30 0.26
CA PHE A 153 6.98 13.02 -0.37
C PHE A 153 8.47 12.67 -0.25
N ASP A 154 8.74 11.42 0.13
CA ASP A 154 10.07 10.88 0.38
C ASP A 154 10.60 10.04 -0.80
N VAL A 155 9.71 9.46 -1.60
CA VAL A 155 10.03 8.54 -2.71
C VAL A 155 9.22 8.91 -3.94
N ILE A 156 9.88 8.97 -5.10
CA ILE A 156 9.27 9.32 -6.39
C ILE A 156 9.29 8.10 -7.30
N GLU A 157 8.10 7.70 -7.75
CA GLU A 157 7.88 6.65 -8.74
C GLU A 157 7.85 7.32 -10.12
N SER A 158 8.44 6.67 -11.14
CA SER A 158 8.61 7.29 -12.47
C SER A 158 8.66 6.30 -13.62
N ALA A 159 8.64 4.98 -13.39
CA ALA A 159 8.42 4.05 -14.50
C ALA A 159 6.94 4.05 -14.87
N THR A 160 6.59 4.88 -15.86
CA THR A 160 5.22 5.03 -16.37
C THR A 160 5.17 4.96 -17.88
N ASN A 161 3.97 4.97 -18.47
CA ASN A 161 3.83 5.06 -19.93
C ASN A 161 4.27 6.43 -20.49
N HIS A 162 4.11 7.51 -19.72
CA HIS A 162 4.43 8.89 -20.10
C HIS A 162 5.89 9.32 -19.89
N ILE A 163 6.71 8.46 -19.30
CA ILE A 163 8.11 8.79 -18.99
C ILE A 163 8.97 9.04 -20.23
N ASP A 164 8.50 8.67 -21.43
CA ASP A 164 9.22 8.86 -22.69
C ASP A 164 8.53 9.81 -23.67
N ASP A 165 7.56 10.62 -23.23
CA ASP A 165 6.78 11.53 -24.10
C ASP A 165 7.64 12.43 -25.00
N TYR A 166 8.83 12.81 -24.51
CA TYR A 166 9.84 13.56 -25.26
C TYR A 166 11.18 12.82 -25.35
N GLY A 167 11.14 11.50 -25.15
CA GLY A 167 12.26 10.58 -25.25
C GLY A 167 13.44 10.91 -24.32
N TYR A 168 14.63 10.58 -24.80
CA TYR A 168 15.88 10.70 -24.03
C TYR A 168 16.12 12.08 -23.41
N ASP A 169 15.84 13.16 -24.16
CA ASP A 169 16.24 14.50 -23.73
C ASP A 169 15.53 14.92 -22.44
N TYR A 170 14.23 14.65 -22.33
CA TYR A 170 13.42 15.04 -21.15
C TYR A 170 13.56 14.04 -20.01
N MET A 171 13.79 12.76 -20.30
CA MET A 171 14.21 11.80 -19.28
C MET A 171 15.53 12.22 -18.62
N ALA A 172 16.52 12.59 -19.43
CA ALA A 172 17.81 13.07 -18.92
C ALA A 172 17.65 14.37 -18.12
N GLN A 173 16.74 15.26 -18.54
CA GLN A 173 16.41 16.47 -17.80
C GLN A 173 15.74 16.16 -16.45
N THR A 174 14.81 15.21 -16.42
CA THR A 174 14.12 14.73 -15.22
C THR A 174 15.12 14.14 -14.22
N LEU A 175 15.98 13.22 -14.66
CA LEU A 175 17.05 12.63 -13.85
C LEU A 175 18.02 13.71 -13.34
N ASN A 176 18.41 14.66 -14.20
CA ASN A 176 19.30 15.74 -13.81
C ASN A 176 18.65 16.68 -12.78
N TYR A 177 17.36 16.98 -12.91
CA TYR A 177 16.62 17.78 -11.94
C TYR A 177 16.68 17.12 -10.55
N TRP A 178 16.27 15.85 -10.43
CA TRP A 178 16.28 15.14 -9.15
C TRP A 178 17.69 15.05 -8.57
N LYS A 179 18.68 14.67 -9.38
CA LYS A 179 20.09 14.57 -8.97
C LYS A 179 20.70 15.89 -8.50
N THR A 180 20.23 17.04 -9.01
CA THR A 180 20.84 18.35 -8.71
C THR A 180 20.07 19.14 -7.67
N SER A 181 18.74 19.12 -7.71
CA SER A 181 17.85 19.85 -6.80
C SER A 181 17.58 19.07 -5.51
N HIS A 182 17.37 17.75 -5.62
CA HIS A 182 16.93 16.89 -4.51
C HIS A 182 17.72 15.57 -4.45
N PRO A 183 19.06 15.60 -4.30
CA PRO A 183 19.94 14.43 -4.48
C PRO A 183 19.71 13.29 -3.47
N ASP A 184 19.01 13.56 -2.37
CA ASP A 184 18.74 12.59 -1.31
C ASP A 184 17.39 11.84 -1.51
N VAL A 185 16.59 12.25 -2.51
CA VAL A 185 15.29 11.64 -2.82
C VAL A 185 15.50 10.44 -3.74
N PRO A 186 15.07 9.22 -3.34
CA PRO A 186 15.04 8.07 -4.24
C PRO A 186 14.03 8.30 -5.37
N VAL A 187 14.54 8.31 -6.60
CA VAL A 187 13.76 8.24 -7.83
C VAL A 187 13.83 6.81 -8.34
N LEU A 188 12.67 6.21 -8.56
CA LEU A 188 12.52 4.81 -8.95
C LEU A 188 12.21 4.71 -10.45
N GLY A 189 12.40 3.51 -11.02
CA GLY A 189 11.92 3.18 -12.36
C GLY A 189 12.73 3.74 -13.55
N ILE A 190 13.52 4.79 -13.33
CA ILE A 190 14.39 5.39 -14.35
C ILE A 190 15.85 5.49 -13.93
N HIS A 191 16.75 5.43 -14.93
CA HIS A 191 18.19 5.30 -14.68
C HIS A 191 19.06 6.14 -15.60
N GLU A 192 20.07 6.81 -15.02
CA GLU A 192 21.10 7.54 -15.78
C GLU A 192 22.13 6.58 -16.41
N THR A 193 22.37 5.41 -15.80
CA THR A 193 23.39 4.46 -16.24
C THR A 193 22.95 3.01 -16.04
N GLU A 194 23.54 2.08 -16.79
CA GLU A 194 23.33 0.63 -16.59
C GLU A 194 23.73 0.16 -15.18
N GLU A 195 24.73 0.79 -14.56
CA GLU A 195 25.13 0.46 -13.18
C GLU A 195 24.00 0.80 -12.20
N ASP A 196 23.37 1.96 -12.39
CA ASP A 196 22.22 2.38 -11.59
C ASP A 196 21.02 1.45 -11.80
N ALA A 197 20.71 1.10 -13.05
CA ALA A 197 19.64 0.15 -13.41
C ALA A 197 19.84 -1.25 -12.83
N ASN A 198 21.08 -1.61 -12.50
CA ASN A 198 21.41 -2.89 -11.89
C ASN A 198 21.48 -2.85 -10.35
N SER A 199 21.27 -1.67 -9.77
CA SER A 199 21.27 -1.43 -8.32
C SER A 199 19.85 -1.37 -7.77
N VAL A 200 19.69 -1.60 -6.47
CA VAL A 200 18.40 -1.48 -5.78
C VAL A 200 18.45 -0.24 -4.90
N LYS A 201 17.44 0.63 -5.02
CA LYS A 201 17.27 1.79 -4.16
C LYS A 201 16.74 1.31 -2.79
N VAL A 202 17.39 1.73 -1.72
CA VAL A 202 17.05 1.33 -0.34
C VAL A 202 16.95 2.57 0.54
N LEU A 203 15.86 2.67 1.29
CA LEU A 203 15.66 3.65 2.34
C LEU A 203 15.69 2.94 3.71
N GLU A 204 16.34 3.53 4.70
CA GLU A 204 16.33 3.02 6.08
C GLU A 204 15.60 4.01 6.99
N VAL A 205 14.46 3.61 7.54
CA VAL A 205 13.65 4.43 8.45
C VAL A 205 13.33 3.62 9.70
N ASN A 206 13.47 4.24 10.87
CA ASN A 206 13.22 3.60 12.17
C ASN A 206 13.92 2.23 12.36
N GLY A 207 15.09 2.02 11.73
CA GLY A 207 15.85 0.77 11.77
C GLY A 207 15.30 -0.36 10.89
N ILE A 208 14.41 -0.02 9.96
CA ILE A 208 13.83 -0.90 8.94
C ILE A 208 14.40 -0.51 7.60
N LYS A 209 15.04 -1.45 6.89
CA LYS A 209 15.53 -1.25 5.52
C LYS A 209 14.45 -1.66 4.54
N ILE A 210 14.13 -0.79 3.61
CA ILE A 210 13.07 -0.97 2.63
C ILE A 210 13.70 -0.81 1.26
N SER A 211 13.63 -1.86 0.45
CA SER A 211 13.98 -1.81 -0.97
C SER A 211 12.76 -1.46 -1.78
N PHE A 212 13.00 -0.74 -2.88
CA PHE A 212 11.97 -0.37 -3.84
C PHE A 212 12.33 -0.88 -5.23
N LEU A 213 11.32 -1.31 -5.96
CA LEU A 213 11.35 -1.62 -7.39
C LEU A 213 10.14 -0.96 -8.03
N ASP A 214 10.27 -0.41 -9.23
CA ASP A 214 9.22 0.33 -9.92
C ASP A 214 9.29 -0.02 -11.40
N TYR A 215 8.18 -0.52 -11.95
CA TYR A 215 8.11 -1.08 -13.30
C TYR A 215 6.84 -0.65 -14.03
N THR A 216 6.98 -0.28 -15.30
CA THR A 216 5.85 -0.04 -16.21
C THR A 216 5.59 -1.21 -17.15
N TYR A 217 4.35 -1.41 -17.55
CA TYR A 217 3.94 -2.36 -18.60
C TYR A 217 4.52 -2.00 -19.98
N GLY A 218 4.76 -0.72 -20.23
CA GLY A 218 5.22 -0.20 -21.51
C GLY A 218 5.31 1.33 -21.51
N THR A 219 5.60 1.91 -22.68
CA THR A 219 5.70 3.37 -22.86
C THR A 219 5.07 3.83 -24.17
N ASN A 220 4.69 5.12 -24.24
CA ASN A 220 3.99 5.69 -25.39
C ASN A 220 4.87 5.80 -26.63
N ASN A 221 6.20 5.97 -26.47
CA ASN A 221 7.14 6.21 -27.57
C ASN A 221 8.21 5.13 -27.74
N SER A 222 7.95 3.91 -27.24
CA SER A 222 8.86 2.76 -27.34
C SER A 222 10.22 2.94 -26.64
N GLY A 223 10.28 3.82 -25.65
CA GLY A 223 11.37 4.00 -24.70
C GLY A 223 12.41 5.06 -25.12
N ALA A 224 13.54 5.10 -24.41
CA ALA A 224 14.60 6.09 -24.60
C ALA A 224 15.44 5.94 -25.90
N GLY A 225 15.08 4.99 -26.76
CA GLY A 225 15.76 4.65 -28.01
C GLY A 225 16.90 3.62 -27.88
N GLU A 226 17.43 3.19 -29.03
CA GLU A 226 18.41 2.10 -29.14
C GLU A 226 19.66 2.33 -28.26
N GLY A 227 20.03 1.30 -27.50
CA GLY A 227 21.18 1.31 -26.60
C GLY A 227 20.95 2.06 -25.28
N LYS A 228 19.70 2.41 -24.98
CA LYS A 228 19.27 3.07 -23.74
C LYS A 228 18.10 2.35 -23.06
N GLU A 229 17.92 1.07 -23.35
CA GLU A 229 16.86 0.23 -22.80
C GLU A 229 16.96 0.13 -21.27
N TYR A 230 18.15 0.34 -20.69
CA TYR A 230 18.38 0.38 -19.25
C TYR A 230 17.76 1.60 -18.56
N MET A 231 17.38 2.64 -19.31
CA MET A 231 16.92 3.90 -18.70
C MET A 231 15.52 3.79 -18.09
N ILE A 232 14.75 2.76 -18.44
CA ILE A 232 13.38 2.54 -17.97
C ILE A 232 13.26 1.08 -17.54
N ASP A 233 12.71 0.87 -16.34
CA ASP A 233 12.35 -0.45 -15.88
C ASP A 233 10.98 -0.84 -16.46
N ILE A 234 10.99 -1.65 -17.51
CA ILE A 234 9.82 -2.24 -18.15
C ILE A 234 9.68 -3.70 -17.70
N PHE A 235 8.44 -4.17 -17.50
CA PHE A 235 8.16 -5.54 -17.10
C PHE A 235 8.81 -6.56 -18.05
N GLU A 236 9.82 -7.26 -17.53
CA GLU A 236 10.42 -8.44 -18.15
C GLU A 236 10.61 -9.49 -17.05
N LYS A 237 9.91 -10.63 -17.17
CA LYS A 237 9.78 -11.63 -16.11
C LYS A 237 11.11 -12.03 -15.44
N ASP A 238 12.12 -12.34 -16.25
CA ASP A 238 13.41 -12.80 -15.75
C ASP A 238 14.23 -11.65 -15.11
N LYS A 239 14.15 -10.44 -15.68
CA LYS A 239 14.77 -9.23 -15.11
C LYS A 239 14.15 -8.91 -13.76
N VAL A 240 12.82 -8.88 -13.69
CA VAL A 240 12.04 -8.64 -12.46
C VAL A 240 12.39 -9.67 -11.39
N ALA A 241 12.37 -10.97 -11.72
CA ALA A 241 12.79 -12.02 -10.79
C ALA A 241 14.20 -11.77 -10.23
N SER A 242 15.16 -11.44 -11.09
CA SER A 242 16.53 -11.17 -10.69
C SER A 242 16.64 -9.95 -9.77
N MET A 243 15.90 -8.87 -10.05
CA MET A 243 15.93 -7.65 -9.25
C MET A 243 15.25 -7.84 -7.89
N ILE A 244 14.16 -8.62 -7.83
CA ILE A 244 13.53 -9.01 -6.55
C ILE A 244 14.51 -9.76 -5.66
N GLN A 245 15.28 -10.71 -6.20
CA GLN A 245 16.28 -11.42 -5.39
C GLN A 245 17.35 -10.46 -4.84
N LYS A 246 17.87 -9.55 -5.68
CA LYS A 246 18.82 -8.52 -5.21
C LYS A 246 18.22 -7.64 -4.13
N ALA A 247 16.96 -7.23 -4.28
CA ALA A 247 16.30 -6.35 -3.32
C ALA A 247 16.13 -7.03 -1.96
N LYS A 248 15.67 -8.28 -1.94
CA LYS A 248 15.50 -9.07 -0.71
C LYS A 248 16.80 -9.37 0.02
N GLU A 249 17.93 -9.43 -0.68
CA GLU A 249 19.25 -9.57 -0.05
C GLU A 249 19.71 -8.31 0.69
N ASN A 250 19.15 -7.13 0.34
CA ASN A 250 19.61 -5.84 0.83
C ASN A 250 18.65 -5.14 1.82
N SER A 251 17.41 -5.62 1.95
CA SER A 251 16.39 -5.01 2.81
C SER A 251 15.69 -5.99 3.74
N ASP A 252 14.94 -5.43 4.70
CA ASP A 252 13.99 -6.17 5.51
C ASP A 252 12.65 -6.34 4.77
N VAL A 253 12.25 -5.32 4.00
CA VAL A 253 10.98 -5.25 3.26
C VAL A 253 11.22 -4.88 1.81
N LEU A 254 10.40 -5.40 0.89
CA LEU A 254 10.35 -5.01 -0.52
C LEU A 254 8.98 -4.45 -0.87
N ILE A 255 8.96 -3.18 -1.26
CA ILE A 255 7.81 -2.51 -1.89
C ILE A 255 8.03 -2.50 -3.41
N PHE A 256 7.06 -3.02 -4.15
CA PHE A 256 7.06 -3.07 -5.60
C PHE A 256 5.99 -2.14 -6.15
N VAL A 257 6.38 -1.19 -6.99
CA VAL A 257 5.48 -0.27 -7.69
C VAL A 257 5.25 -0.82 -9.10
N ALA A 258 3.99 -0.79 -9.53
CA ALA A 258 3.59 -1.33 -10.80
C ALA A 258 2.62 -0.40 -11.54
N HIS A 259 3.11 0.23 -12.60
CA HIS A 259 2.30 1.02 -13.51
C HIS A 259 1.77 0.07 -14.60
N TRP A 260 0.50 -0.36 -14.49
CA TRP A 260 -0.03 -1.50 -15.24
C TRP A 260 -1.55 -1.50 -15.44
N GLY A 261 -2.07 -2.50 -16.16
CA GLY A 261 -3.51 -2.68 -16.31
C GLY A 261 -4.08 -1.88 -17.46
N LYS A 262 -5.38 -1.62 -17.41
CA LYS A 262 -6.13 -0.95 -18.46
C LYS A 262 -6.78 0.32 -17.92
N GLU A 263 -6.58 1.43 -18.63
CA GLU A 263 -7.21 2.71 -18.32
C GLU A 263 -8.73 2.57 -18.17
N MET A 264 -9.25 3.26 -17.15
CA MET A 264 -10.66 3.38 -16.81
C MET A 264 -11.36 2.06 -16.46
N GLU A 265 -10.62 0.98 -16.18
CA GLU A 265 -11.20 -0.28 -15.72
C GLU A 265 -11.17 -0.38 -14.17
N PRO A 266 -12.34 -0.42 -13.48
CA PRO A 266 -12.40 -0.47 -12.02
C PRO A 266 -12.07 -1.85 -11.41
N MET A 267 -11.80 -2.86 -12.23
CA MET A 267 -11.37 -4.19 -11.80
C MET A 267 -10.05 -4.58 -12.47
N PRO A 268 -9.10 -5.19 -11.74
CA PRO A 268 -7.83 -5.55 -12.32
C PRO A 268 -7.98 -6.62 -13.42
N THR A 269 -7.24 -6.45 -14.50
CA THR A 269 -7.24 -7.37 -15.66
C THR A 269 -6.52 -8.69 -15.34
N GLU A 270 -6.59 -9.70 -16.21
CA GLU A 270 -5.82 -10.94 -15.97
C GLU A 270 -4.33 -10.71 -16.02
N TYR A 271 -3.85 -9.78 -16.85
CA TYR A 271 -2.45 -9.37 -16.87
C TYR A 271 -1.98 -8.90 -15.48
N GLU A 272 -2.71 -7.97 -14.86
CA GLU A 272 -2.41 -7.46 -13.52
C GLU A 272 -2.45 -8.59 -12.48
N LYS A 273 -3.47 -9.44 -12.54
CA LYS A 273 -3.63 -10.57 -11.60
C LYS A 273 -2.52 -11.61 -11.75
N GLU A 274 -2.01 -11.84 -12.96
CA GLU A 274 -0.94 -12.81 -13.24
C GLU A 274 0.40 -12.28 -12.71
N TRP A 275 0.71 -10.99 -12.97
CA TRP A 275 1.86 -10.33 -12.37
C TRP A 275 1.79 -10.27 -10.85
N ALA A 276 0.65 -9.89 -10.27
CA ALA A 276 0.46 -9.92 -8.83
C ALA A 276 0.71 -11.31 -8.22
N THR A 277 0.23 -12.37 -8.90
CA THR A 277 0.49 -13.76 -8.48
C THR A 277 1.97 -14.10 -8.55
N PHE A 278 2.65 -13.69 -9.61
CA PHE A 278 4.09 -13.89 -9.78
C PHE A 278 4.91 -13.15 -8.70
N LEU A 279 4.64 -11.87 -8.45
CA LEU A 279 5.32 -11.05 -7.45
C LEU A 279 5.15 -11.63 -6.03
N MET A 280 3.93 -12.07 -5.69
CA MET A 280 3.66 -12.76 -4.43
C MET A 280 4.50 -14.04 -4.28
N GLN A 281 4.58 -14.85 -5.35
CA GLN A 281 5.40 -16.07 -5.35
C GLN A 281 6.91 -15.79 -5.26
N GLN A 282 7.38 -14.62 -5.72
CA GLN A 282 8.76 -14.18 -5.52
C GLN A 282 9.01 -13.65 -4.09
N GLY A 283 7.96 -13.48 -3.29
CA GLY A 283 7.98 -12.99 -1.93
C GLY A 283 8.25 -11.49 -1.85
N VAL A 284 7.55 -10.71 -2.67
CA VAL A 284 7.33 -9.27 -2.48
C VAL A 284 6.39 -9.06 -1.29
N ASP A 285 6.61 -8.02 -0.49
CA ASP A 285 5.81 -7.75 0.72
C ASP A 285 4.62 -6.83 0.45
N VAL A 286 4.82 -5.81 -0.39
CA VAL A 286 3.78 -4.82 -0.76
C VAL A 286 3.85 -4.51 -2.25
N VAL A 287 2.70 -4.45 -2.92
CA VAL A 287 2.52 -3.92 -4.26
C VAL A 287 1.67 -2.66 -4.21
N ILE A 288 2.13 -1.60 -4.86
CA ILE A 288 1.40 -0.35 -5.10
C ILE A 288 1.22 -0.21 -6.61
N GLY A 289 -0.02 -0.20 -7.08
CA GLY A 289 -0.32 -0.04 -8.50
C GLY A 289 -0.90 1.34 -8.84
N GLY A 290 -0.68 1.75 -10.08
CA GLY A 290 -1.20 2.95 -10.75
C GLY A 290 -1.40 2.65 -12.25
N HIS A 291 -1.69 3.68 -13.07
CA HIS A 291 -2.05 3.64 -14.51
C HIS A 291 -3.54 3.59 -14.88
N PRO A 292 -4.43 2.75 -14.29
CA PRO A 292 -5.82 2.72 -14.72
C PRO A 292 -6.57 4.05 -14.57
N HIS A 293 -5.97 5.04 -13.90
CA HIS A 293 -6.54 6.35 -13.54
C HIS A 293 -7.81 6.26 -12.68
N THR A 294 -8.27 5.06 -12.32
CA THR A 294 -9.40 4.79 -11.45
C THR A 294 -8.95 3.91 -10.28
N LEU A 295 -9.61 4.07 -9.14
CA LEU A 295 -9.46 3.15 -8.01
C LEU A 295 -9.82 1.72 -8.40
N GLN A 296 -8.99 0.79 -7.94
CA GLN A 296 -9.28 -0.63 -7.96
C GLN A 296 -9.22 -1.21 -6.53
N PRO A 297 -9.78 -2.41 -6.29
CA PRO A 297 -9.75 -3.02 -4.96
C PRO A 297 -8.33 -3.25 -4.45
N TYR A 298 -8.18 -3.29 -3.12
CA TYR A 298 -6.93 -3.69 -2.46
C TYR A 298 -7.17 -4.88 -1.55
N GLY A 299 -6.11 -5.61 -1.20
CA GLY A 299 -6.25 -6.76 -0.33
C GLY A 299 -4.93 -7.45 -0.02
N THR A 300 -5.02 -8.66 0.50
CA THR A 300 -3.85 -9.48 0.82
C THR A 300 -3.89 -10.76 0.02
N MET A 301 -2.82 -11.04 -0.70
CA MET A 301 -2.59 -12.31 -1.36
C MET A 301 -1.68 -13.18 -0.49
N SER A 302 -1.94 -14.48 -0.42
CA SER A 302 -1.09 -15.40 0.32
C SER A 302 -0.95 -16.73 -0.39
N ASP A 303 0.20 -17.38 -0.23
CA ASP A 303 0.41 -18.75 -0.69
C ASP A 303 0.28 -19.78 0.44
N LYS A 304 0.41 -21.05 0.07
CA LYS A 304 0.37 -22.18 1.02
C LYS A 304 1.65 -22.31 1.85
N GLU A 305 2.72 -21.62 1.45
CA GLU A 305 4.01 -21.60 2.13
C GLU A 305 4.03 -20.57 3.28
N GLY A 306 3.00 -19.72 3.33
CA GLY A 306 2.78 -18.73 4.38
C GLY A 306 3.34 -17.35 4.02
N HIS A 307 3.74 -17.13 2.77
CA HIS A 307 4.04 -15.79 2.28
C HIS A 307 2.74 -14.99 2.13
N SER A 308 2.82 -13.71 2.44
CA SER A 308 1.70 -12.79 2.37
C SER A 308 2.18 -11.48 1.75
N MET A 309 1.41 -10.97 0.79
CA MET A 309 1.70 -9.73 0.08
C MET A 309 0.47 -8.83 0.17
N LEU A 310 0.66 -7.60 0.64
CA LEU A 310 -0.34 -6.55 0.53
C LEU A 310 -0.33 -6.04 -0.92
N ILE A 311 -1.49 -5.85 -1.53
CA ILE A 311 -1.61 -5.30 -2.88
C ILE A 311 -2.68 -4.22 -2.91
N PHE A 312 -2.31 -3.06 -3.43
CA PHE A 312 -3.21 -2.04 -3.94
C PHE A 312 -3.12 -2.13 -5.47
N TYR A 313 -4.17 -2.60 -6.16
CA TYR A 313 -4.10 -2.83 -7.61
C TYR A 313 -4.00 -1.52 -8.41
N SER A 314 -4.75 -0.50 -7.99
CA SER A 314 -4.64 0.87 -8.48
C SER A 314 -5.10 1.84 -7.40
N LEU A 315 -4.31 2.87 -7.12
CA LEU A 315 -4.68 4.00 -6.27
C LEU A 315 -5.46 5.09 -7.03
N GLY A 316 -5.62 4.95 -8.35
CA GLY A 316 -6.21 5.94 -9.24
C GLY A 316 -5.28 7.14 -9.43
N ASN A 317 -5.83 8.25 -9.91
CA ASN A 317 -5.09 9.51 -9.91
C ASN A 317 -4.79 10.00 -8.47
N PHE A 318 -3.87 10.95 -8.35
CA PHE A 318 -3.70 11.80 -7.17
C PHE A 318 -3.95 13.27 -7.49
N VAL A 319 -3.44 13.72 -8.64
CA VAL A 319 -3.67 15.07 -9.15
C VAL A 319 -3.92 14.96 -10.64
N SER A 320 -5.13 15.28 -11.07
CA SER A 320 -5.53 15.23 -12.48
C SER A 320 -6.67 16.20 -12.75
N THR A 321 -6.89 16.58 -14.02
CA THR A 321 -8.12 17.26 -14.43
C THR A 321 -8.83 16.51 -15.55
N GLN A 322 -8.68 15.19 -15.57
CA GLN A 322 -9.52 14.33 -16.40
C GLN A 322 -11.00 14.53 -16.06
N GLU A 323 -11.84 14.55 -17.08
CA GLU A 323 -13.27 14.87 -16.93
C GLU A 323 -14.13 13.61 -16.76
N SER A 324 -13.72 12.71 -15.86
CA SER A 324 -14.46 11.50 -15.50
C SER A 324 -14.70 11.41 -14.00
N PHE A 325 -15.87 10.91 -13.60
CA PHE A 325 -16.23 10.74 -12.18
C PHE A 325 -15.25 9.81 -11.47
N ASP A 326 -15.00 8.64 -12.06
CA ASP A 326 -14.14 7.61 -11.46
C ASP A 326 -12.66 8.06 -11.45
N ALA A 327 -12.25 8.88 -12.42
CA ALA A 327 -10.90 9.42 -12.49
C ALA A 327 -10.57 10.46 -11.41
N LEU A 328 -11.59 11.05 -10.78
CA LEU A 328 -11.43 12.02 -9.69
C LEU A 328 -11.70 11.43 -8.31
N LEU A 329 -12.09 10.16 -8.22
CA LEU A 329 -12.22 9.43 -6.97
C LEU A 329 -10.96 8.58 -6.76
N GLU A 330 -10.20 8.94 -5.72
CA GLU A 330 -8.80 8.55 -5.59
C GLU A 330 -8.52 7.87 -4.25
N GLY A 331 -7.35 7.25 -4.11
CA GLY A 331 -6.95 6.55 -2.90
C GLY A 331 -5.59 6.96 -2.35
N MET A 332 -5.54 7.21 -1.04
CA MET A 332 -4.29 7.21 -0.29
C MET A 332 -4.13 5.84 0.38
N GLY A 333 -3.27 4.99 -0.19
CA GLY A 333 -2.89 3.70 0.38
C GLY A 333 -2.08 3.92 1.65
N CYS A 334 -2.49 3.32 2.76
CA CYS A 334 -1.85 3.47 4.07
C CYS A 334 -1.58 2.09 4.66
N PHE A 335 -0.40 1.88 5.24
CA PHE A 335 -0.08 0.68 6.02
C PHE A 335 1.08 0.95 6.99
N THR A 336 1.29 0.04 7.94
CA THR A 336 2.44 0.10 8.85
C THR A 336 3.30 -1.13 8.67
N ILE A 337 4.59 -0.92 8.45
CA ILE A 337 5.60 -1.97 8.50
C ILE A 337 5.98 -2.18 9.95
N GLN A 338 5.85 -3.41 10.46
CA GLN A 338 6.34 -3.80 11.77
C GLN A 338 7.50 -4.77 11.64
N LYS A 339 8.67 -4.37 12.17
CA LYS A 339 9.85 -5.23 12.30
C LYS A 339 9.97 -5.73 13.73
N THR A 340 9.98 -7.04 13.90
CA THR A 340 10.18 -7.71 15.19
C THR A 340 11.50 -8.47 15.18
N VAL A 341 12.39 -8.15 16.12
CA VAL A 341 13.65 -8.88 16.33
C VAL A 341 13.57 -9.64 17.65
N LYS A 342 13.66 -10.96 17.60
CA LYS A 342 13.61 -11.83 18.77
C LYS A 342 14.61 -12.97 18.66
N ASP A 343 15.45 -13.13 19.69
CA ASP A 343 16.48 -14.18 19.74
C ASP A 343 17.41 -14.17 18.49
N GLY A 344 17.63 -12.99 17.88
CA GLY A 344 18.43 -12.81 16.68
C GLY A 344 17.71 -13.16 15.36
N GLN A 345 16.42 -13.49 15.40
CA GLN A 345 15.57 -13.67 14.22
C GLN A 345 14.74 -12.42 13.98
N THR A 346 14.70 -11.97 12.73
CA THR A 346 13.86 -10.86 12.26
C THR A 346 12.60 -11.43 11.62
N SER A 347 11.44 -10.85 11.93
CA SER A 347 10.19 -11.05 11.20
C SER A 347 9.57 -9.72 10.83
N ILE A 348 8.94 -9.66 9.67
CA ILE A 348 8.23 -8.49 9.15
C ILE A 348 6.75 -8.82 9.08
N GLU A 349 5.92 -7.86 9.48
CA GLU A 349 4.48 -7.89 9.31
C GLU A 349 4.02 -6.56 8.74
N ILE A 350 3.13 -6.60 7.74
CA ILE A 350 2.42 -5.44 7.24
C ILE A 350 1.06 -5.38 7.96
N ILE A 351 0.83 -4.32 8.72
CA ILE A 351 -0.36 -4.17 9.58
C ILE A 351 -1.16 -2.92 9.22
N ASP A 352 -2.42 -2.93 9.61
CA ASP A 352 -3.38 -1.84 9.41
C ASP A 352 -3.49 -1.32 7.95
N PRO A 353 -3.55 -2.19 6.92
CA PRO A 353 -3.69 -1.74 5.55
C PRO A 353 -5.08 -1.15 5.27
N GLN A 354 -5.11 0.04 4.67
CA GLN A 354 -6.34 0.71 4.26
C GLN A 354 -6.12 1.63 3.06
N ILE A 355 -7.18 1.90 2.31
CA ILE A 355 -7.25 3.07 1.44
C ILE A 355 -8.08 4.14 2.16
N LYS A 356 -7.52 5.34 2.32
CA LYS A 356 -8.30 6.52 2.68
C LYS A 356 -8.76 7.19 1.38
N PRO A 357 -10.07 7.35 1.15
CA PRO A 357 -10.56 7.96 -0.08
C PRO A 357 -10.22 9.43 -0.15
N MET A 358 -9.83 9.87 -1.34
CA MET A 358 -9.59 11.25 -1.71
C MET A 358 -10.47 11.63 -2.91
N VAL A 359 -10.56 12.93 -3.16
CA VAL A 359 -11.19 13.47 -4.35
C VAL A 359 -10.37 14.64 -4.87
N MET A 360 -10.02 14.60 -6.14
CA MET A 360 -9.44 15.74 -6.81
C MET A 360 -10.53 16.78 -7.10
N HIS A 361 -10.39 17.96 -6.50
CA HIS A 361 -11.33 19.05 -6.68
C HIS A 361 -10.74 20.14 -7.55
N TYR A 362 -11.46 20.54 -8.59
CA TYR A 362 -11.15 21.74 -9.33
C TYR A 362 -12.36 22.63 -9.62
N ASN A 363 -12.08 23.93 -9.58
CA ASN A 363 -12.95 25.01 -10.00
C ASN A 363 -12.05 26.08 -10.65
N LYS A 364 -12.03 26.11 -12.00
CA LYS A 364 -11.16 27.02 -12.76
C LYS A 364 -11.48 28.49 -12.49
N ASP A 365 -12.76 28.84 -12.36
CA ASP A 365 -13.21 30.22 -12.08
C ASP A 365 -12.70 30.75 -10.73
N ALA A 366 -12.65 29.89 -9.72
CA ALA A 366 -12.16 30.22 -8.38
C ALA A 366 -10.63 30.05 -8.25
N GLY A 367 -9.96 29.45 -9.23
CA GLY A 367 -8.54 29.12 -9.18
C GLY A 367 -8.22 28.12 -8.06
N VAL A 368 -9.07 27.12 -7.89
CA VAL A 368 -8.89 26.04 -6.90
C VAL A 368 -8.64 24.74 -7.64
N PHE A 369 -7.50 24.11 -7.32
CA PHE A 369 -7.09 22.79 -7.80
C PHE A 369 -6.40 22.13 -6.62
N SER A 370 -6.99 21.07 -6.07
CA SER A 370 -6.41 20.39 -4.91
C SER A 370 -7.11 19.05 -4.69
N PRO A 371 -6.36 17.98 -4.38
CA PRO A 371 -6.92 16.81 -3.72
C PRO A 371 -7.44 17.20 -2.34
N TYR A 372 -8.54 16.58 -1.94
CA TYR A 372 -9.08 16.63 -0.58
C TYR A 372 -9.24 15.21 -0.08
N MET A 373 -8.93 14.99 1.21
CA MET A 373 -9.44 13.81 1.89
C MET A 373 -10.97 13.82 1.82
N LEU A 374 -11.59 12.70 1.43
CA LEU A 374 -13.06 12.63 1.31
C LEU A 374 -13.76 12.84 2.67
N SER A 375 -13.05 12.65 3.79
CA SER A 375 -13.49 13.00 5.14
C SER A 375 -13.71 14.49 5.37
N ASP A 376 -12.95 15.33 4.67
CA ASP A 376 -12.95 16.79 4.80
C ASP A 376 -13.69 17.47 3.63
N TYR A 377 -14.05 16.69 2.62
CA TYR A 377 -14.85 17.14 1.49
C TYR A 377 -16.33 17.32 1.87
N THR A 378 -16.98 18.34 1.29
CA THR A 378 -18.36 18.73 1.65
C THR A 378 -19.25 18.80 0.42
N GLU A 379 -20.57 18.71 0.61
CA GLU A 379 -21.52 18.94 -0.50
C GLU A 379 -21.44 20.37 -1.06
N GLU A 380 -21.00 21.34 -0.26
CA GLU A 380 -20.75 22.70 -0.74
C GLU A 380 -19.58 22.72 -1.74
N LEU A 381 -18.48 22.03 -1.42
CA LEU A 381 -17.35 21.85 -2.35
C LEU A 381 -17.78 21.05 -3.59
N ALA A 382 -18.47 19.92 -3.41
CA ALA A 382 -18.97 19.11 -4.53
C ALA A 382 -19.84 19.95 -5.48
N SER A 383 -20.72 20.80 -4.94
CA SER A 383 -21.59 21.67 -5.75
C SER A 383 -20.84 22.71 -6.59
N GLN A 384 -19.60 23.05 -6.19
CA GLN A 384 -18.73 23.99 -6.90
C GLN A 384 -17.81 23.30 -7.90
N HIS A 385 -17.78 21.96 -7.93
CA HIS A 385 -16.90 21.21 -8.79
C HIS A 385 -17.25 21.40 -10.26
N GLU A 386 -16.26 21.72 -11.10
CA GLU A 386 -16.50 22.05 -12.50
C GLU A 386 -16.98 20.86 -13.33
N LEU A 387 -16.59 19.62 -12.98
CA LEU A 387 -17.11 18.42 -13.64
C LEU A 387 -18.65 18.33 -13.70
N ARG A 388 -19.38 19.02 -12.80
CA ARG A 388 -20.86 19.11 -12.86
C ARG A 388 -21.36 19.81 -14.14
N THR A 389 -20.55 20.66 -14.78
CA THR A 389 -20.91 21.26 -16.07
C THR A 389 -20.83 20.27 -17.22
N VAL A 390 -20.07 19.17 -17.05
CA VAL A 390 -19.89 18.10 -18.04
C VAL A 390 -20.87 16.95 -17.78
N LEU A 391 -20.92 16.45 -16.55
CA LEU A 391 -21.73 15.29 -16.17
C LEU A 391 -23.17 15.63 -15.72
N GLY A 392 -23.50 16.92 -15.59
CA GLY A 392 -24.76 17.40 -15.03
C GLY A 392 -24.77 17.53 -13.51
N ASP A 393 -25.73 18.30 -12.99
CA ASP A 393 -25.74 18.77 -11.61
C ASP A 393 -25.85 17.65 -10.55
N ASP A 394 -26.52 16.54 -10.84
CA ASP A 394 -26.83 15.51 -9.82
C ASP A 394 -25.81 14.35 -9.78
N SER A 395 -24.79 14.35 -10.64
CA SER A 395 -23.85 13.24 -10.78
C SER A 395 -22.68 13.34 -9.79
N PHE A 396 -22.04 14.50 -9.69
CA PHE A 396 -20.87 14.72 -8.81
C PHE A 396 -21.28 15.25 -7.43
N THR A 397 -21.64 14.35 -6.52
CA THR A 397 -22.04 14.66 -5.13
C THR A 397 -21.16 13.91 -4.14
N LEU A 398 -21.01 14.42 -2.91
CA LEU A 398 -20.25 13.70 -1.87
C LEU A 398 -20.88 12.34 -1.57
N ALA A 399 -22.21 12.26 -1.54
CA ALA A 399 -22.92 10.99 -1.37
C ALA A 399 -22.57 9.97 -2.46
N ASN A 400 -22.51 10.38 -3.74
CA ASN A 400 -22.15 9.49 -4.84
C ASN A 400 -20.70 9.04 -4.75
N LEU A 401 -19.76 9.94 -4.43
CA LEU A 401 -18.34 9.60 -4.24
C LEU A 401 -18.17 8.57 -3.12
N GLN A 402 -18.83 8.77 -1.98
CA GLN A 402 -18.81 7.83 -0.86
C GLN A 402 -19.44 6.47 -1.20
N ASN A 403 -20.50 6.46 -2.01
CA ASN A 403 -21.15 5.22 -2.43
C ASN A 403 -20.29 4.47 -3.43
N ARG A 404 -19.70 5.16 -4.42
CA ARG A 404 -18.80 4.57 -5.40
C ARG A 404 -17.54 4.00 -4.74
N PHE A 405 -16.95 4.71 -3.79
CA PHE A 405 -15.83 4.18 -3.01
C PHE A 405 -16.19 2.89 -2.28
N LYS A 406 -17.33 2.86 -1.58
CA LYS A 406 -17.80 1.64 -0.89
C LYS A 406 -18.07 0.50 -1.85
N GLU A 407 -18.58 0.81 -3.04
CA GLU A 407 -18.82 -0.16 -4.09
C GLU A 407 -17.50 -0.82 -4.53
N ILE A 408 -16.51 -0.02 -4.96
CA ILE A 408 -15.20 -0.52 -5.42
C ILE A 408 -14.52 -1.33 -4.30
N MET A 409 -14.50 -0.81 -3.07
CA MET A 409 -13.88 -1.50 -1.94
C MET A 409 -14.63 -2.77 -1.50
N SER A 410 -15.86 -3.00 -1.97
CA SER A 410 -16.61 -4.23 -1.74
C SER A 410 -16.37 -5.32 -2.78
N LEU A 411 -15.75 -4.97 -3.91
CA LEU A 411 -15.44 -5.92 -4.98
C LEU A 411 -14.37 -6.90 -4.53
N THR A 412 -14.52 -8.16 -4.92
CA THR A 412 -13.58 -9.23 -4.61
C THR A 412 -12.77 -9.57 -5.85
N VAL A 413 -11.45 -9.45 -5.76
CA VAL A 413 -10.53 -9.86 -6.83
C VAL A 413 -10.21 -11.34 -6.66
N LYS A 414 -10.59 -12.15 -7.66
CA LYS A 414 -10.16 -13.55 -7.74
C LYS A 414 -8.71 -13.58 -8.24
N PRO A 415 -7.84 -14.48 -7.73
CA PRO A 415 -6.50 -14.68 -8.30
C PRO A 415 -6.56 -15.03 -9.79
N SER A 416 -5.47 -14.76 -10.52
CA SER A 416 -5.39 -15.05 -11.96
C SER A 416 -5.74 -16.50 -12.26
N SER A 417 -6.39 -16.70 -13.41
CA SER A 417 -6.64 -18.01 -14.00
C SER A 417 -5.39 -18.69 -14.59
N ASN A 418 -4.21 -18.05 -14.44
CA ASN A 418 -2.89 -18.50 -14.90
C ASN A 418 -2.84 -18.66 -16.43
N THR A 419 -3.13 -17.54 -17.07
CA THR A 419 -2.86 -17.25 -18.48
C THR A 419 -1.34 -17.22 -18.73
N ASP A 420 -0.86 -17.13 -19.97
CA ASP A 420 0.59 -17.07 -20.28
C ASP A 420 0.95 -15.60 -20.59
N LEU A 421 0.56 -14.67 -19.71
CA LEU A 421 0.64 -13.22 -19.94
C LEU A 421 1.92 -12.58 -19.42
N LEU A 422 2.72 -13.26 -18.58
CA LEU A 422 3.99 -12.70 -18.10
C LEU A 422 5.04 -12.43 -19.21
N ASN A 423 4.84 -12.96 -20.42
CA ASN A 423 5.77 -12.82 -21.55
C ASN A 423 5.22 -11.96 -22.70
N VAL A 424 4.10 -11.26 -22.48
CA VAL A 424 3.55 -10.34 -23.49
C VAL A 424 4.27 -8.99 -23.44
N THR A 425 4.18 -8.27 -24.54
CA THR A 425 4.60 -6.87 -24.67
C THR A 425 3.44 -6.06 -25.22
N PHE A 426 3.53 -4.74 -25.22
CA PHE A 426 2.48 -3.87 -25.73
C PHE A 426 2.95 -3.21 -27.04
N ASN A 427 2.08 -3.20 -28.04
CA ASN A 427 2.35 -2.51 -29.31
C ASN A 427 2.08 -1.00 -29.17
N SER A 428 2.27 -0.25 -30.25
CA SER A 428 2.02 1.21 -30.29
C SER A 428 0.56 1.61 -30.07
N ASP A 429 -0.37 0.66 -30.27
CA ASP A 429 -1.80 0.88 -30.10
C ASP A 429 -2.25 0.53 -28.66
N GLY A 430 -1.32 0.08 -27.81
CA GLY A 430 -1.60 -0.35 -26.44
C GLY A 430 -2.14 -1.78 -26.34
N ASP A 431 -2.12 -2.56 -27.42
CA ASP A 431 -2.57 -3.95 -27.39
C ASP A 431 -1.46 -4.88 -26.90
N MET A 432 -1.85 -5.88 -26.10
CA MET A 432 -0.95 -6.98 -25.74
C MET A 432 -0.64 -7.87 -26.95
N VAL A 433 0.64 -8.15 -27.13
CA VAL A 433 1.16 -9.04 -28.18
C VAL A 433 2.17 -10.03 -27.60
N ASN A 434 2.16 -11.25 -28.14
CA ASN A 434 3.14 -12.28 -27.79
C ASN A 434 4.50 -12.03 -28.48
N SER A 435 5.47 -12.91 -28.23
CA SER A 435 6.82 -12.83 -28.82
C SER A 435 6.86 -12.88 -30.37
N ASN A 436 5.79 -13.33 -31.02
CA ASN A 436 5.66 -13.34 -32.48
C ASN A 436 4.97 -12.08 -33.02
N GLY A 437 4.56 -11.16 -32.14
CA GLY A 437 3.78 -9.97 -32.49
C GLY A 437 2.30 -10.26 -32.75
N GLU A 438 1.79 -11.41 -32.32
CA GLU A 438 0.37 -11.75 -32.47
C GLU A 438 -0.42 -11.22 -31.26
N TYR A 439 -1.60 -10.66 -31.51
CA TYR A 439 -2.52 -10.17 -30.48
C TYR A 439 -2.83 -11.25 -29.45
N VAL A 440 -2.78 -10.87 -28.18
CA VAL A 440 -3.17 -11.69 -27.03
C VAL A 440 -4.30 -10.99 -26.32
N ASP A 441 -5.44 -11.66 -26.23
CA ASP A 441 -6.61 -11.08 -25.58
C ASP A 441 -6.50 -11.17 -24.06
N ASP A 442 -6.87 -10.10 -23.35
CA ASP A 442 -7.08 -10.12 -21.89
C ASP A 442 -8.46 -10.72 -21.59
N THR A 443 -8.64 -11.99 -21.95
CA THR A 443 -9.96 -12.61 -22.20
C THR A 443 -10.85 -12.72 -20.95
N TRP A 444 -10.39 -12.29 -19.77
CA TRP A 444 -11.12 -12.37 -18.51
C TRP A 444 -11.00 -11.12 -17.62
N SER A 445 -10.87 -9.92 -18.21
CA SER A 445 -11.18 -8.69 -17.46
C SER A 445 -12.64 -8.75 -17.00
N VAL A 446 -12.87 -9.09 -15.74
CA VAL A 446 -14.21 -9.16 -15.16
C VAL A 446 -14.64 -7.73 -14.90
N SER A 447 -15.59 -7.20 -15.68
CA SER A 447 -16.16 -5.88 -15.39
C SER A 447 -16.72 -5.83 -13.97
N ALA A 448 -16.72 -4.66 -13.33
CA ALA A 448 -17.21 -4.51 -11.95
C ALA A 448 -18.65 -5.05 -11.77
N ALA A 449 -19.51 -4.93 -12.78
CA ALA A 449 -20.87 -5.49 -12.76
C ALA A 449 -20.88 -7.03 -12.62
N ASN A 450 -19.98 -7.72 -13.35
CA ASN A 450 -19.88 -9.18 -13.28
C ASN A 450 -19.24 -9.64 -11.96
N ALA A 451 -18.34 -8.84 -11.37
CA ALA A 451 -17.71 -9.15 -10.09
C ALA A 451 -18.72 -9.16 -8.92
N GLN A 452 -19.74 -8.29 -8.95
CA GLN A 452 -20.79 -8.25 -7.93
C GLN A 452 -21.70 -9.50 -7.99
N ASP A 453 -22.09 -9.95 -9.19
CA ASP A 453 -22.94 -11.14 -9.35
C ASP A 453 -22.26 -12.42 -8.83
N ASP A 454 -20.94 -12.55 -9.03
CA ASP A 454 -20.16 -13.66 -8.52
C ASP A 454 -20.13 -13.70 -6.97
N THR A 455 -20.05 -12.55 -6.31
CA THR A 455 -20.09 -12.48 -4.83
C THR A 455 -21.47 -12.80 -4.24
N ALA A 456 -22.55 -12.57 -5.01
CA ALA A 456 -23.91 -12.94 -4.62
C ALA A 456 -24.16 -14.45 -4.77
N ALA A 457 -23.54 -15.10 -5.76
CA ALA A 457 -23.65 -16.53 -5.98
C ALA A 457 -22.96 -17.35 -4.87
N ASP A 458 -21.76 -16.94 -4.42
CA ASP A 458 -21.02 -17.63 -3.34
C ASP A 458 -21.68 -17.50 -1.96
N ASN A 459 -22.58 -16.53 -1.76
CA ASN A 459 -23.36 -16.39 -0.52
C ASN A 459 -24.66 -17.23 -0.50
N SER A 460 -24.94 -18.01 -1.55
CA SER A 460 -26.18 -18.78 -1.66
C SER A 460 -26.07 -20.27 -1.34
N ASP A 461 -24.87 -20.81 -1.10
CA ASP A 461 -24.69 -22.26 -0.88
C ASP A 461 -24.16 -22.58 0.53
N SER A 462 -25.02 -22.38 1.52
CA SER A 462 -24.90 -23.04 2.82
C SER A 462 -26.28 -23.36 3.39
N SER A 463 -26.89 -24.42 2.86
CA SER A 463 -27.85 -25.22 3.63
C SER A 463 -27.79 -26.66 3.17
N ASP A 464 -27.13 -27.48 3.99
CA ASP A 464 -27.25 -28.93 4.02
C ASP A 464 -28.72 -29.36 4.01
N ASP A 465 -29.08 -30.31 3.15
CA ASP A 465 -29.78 -31.49 3.65
C ASP A 465 -29.54 -32.73 2.78
N SER A 466 -29.27 -33.83 3.47
CA SER A 466 -28.91 -35.12 2.91
C SER A 466 -30.15 -36.01 2.76
N SER A 467 -30.33 -36.70 1.62
CA SER A 467 -30.69 -38.13 1.59
C SER A 467 -30.98 -38.69 0.18
N ASP A 468 -30.26 -39.78 -0.11
CA ASP A 468 -30.67 -41.02 -0.79
C ASP A 468 -31.37 -41.04 -2.17
N SER A 469 -30.58 -41.48 -3.15
CA SER A 469 -30.71 -42.76 -3.88
C SER A 469 -32.08 -43.21 -4.45
N SER A 470 -32.07 -43.26 -5.80
CA SER A 470 -32.55 -44.35 -6.66
C SER A 470 -34.01 -44.35 -7.17
N ASP A 471 -34.06 -44.75 -8.44
CA ASP A 471 -35.13 -45.46 -9.17
C ASP A 471 -36.17 -44.65 -9.97
N ASP A 472 -35.93 -44.66 -11.29
CA ASP A 472 -36.66 -45.45 -12.28
C ASP A 472 -37.99 -44.92 -12.90
N SER A 473 -37.99 -44.96 -14.23
CA SER A 473 -39.09 -45.25 -15.16
C SER A 473 -40.22 -44.23 -15.43
N SER A 474 -40.31 -43.87 -16.74
CA SER A 474 -41.51 -43.74 -17.61
C SER A 474 -42.74 -43.00 -17.07
N ASP A 475 -43.46 -42.15 -17.81
CA ASP A 475 -44.17 -42.51 -19.04
C ASP A 475 -44.92 -41.29 -19.60
N SER A 476 -45.04 -41.24 -20.93
CA SER A 476 -46.21 -40.83 -21.73
C SER A 476 -46.92 -39.46 -21.54
N SER A 477 -46.75 -38.64 -22.59
CA SER A 477 -47.79 -38.35 -23.60
C SER A 477 -48.78 -37.18 -23.44
N ASP A 478 -48.82 -36.41 -24.54
CA ASP A 478 -49.99 -35.88 -25.25
C ASP A 478 -50.65 -34.59 -24.74
N ASP A 479 -50.44 -33.49 -25.49
CA ASP A 479 -51.32 -33.07 -26.60
C ASP A 479 -51.76 -31.58 -26.67
N TYR A 480 -51.57 -31.03 -27.89
CA TYR A 480 -52.35 -30.01 -28.64
C TYR A 480 -52.35 -28.51 -28.26
N ASP A 481 -51.62 -27.76 -29.10
CA ASP A 481 -52.11 -26.83 -30.14
C ASP A 481 -52.44 -25.32 -29.90
N TYR A 482 -51.84 -24.54 -30.83
CA TYR A 482 -52.20 -23.25 -31.43
C TYR A 482 -52.20 -21.96 -30.58
N SER A 483 -51.28 -21.03 -30.91
CA SER A 483 -51.51 -20.10 -32.03
C SER A 483 -50.28 -19.25 -32.36
N ASP A 484 -50.00 -19.19 -33.65
CA ASP A 484 -49.01 -18.40 -34.35
C ASP A 484 -49.61 -17.00 -34.63
N SER A 485 -48.82 -15.95 -34.42
CA SER A 485 -49.03 -14.62 -34.99
C SER A 485 -47.69 -13.92 -35.01
N SER A 486 -47.07 -14.00 -36.19
CA SER A 486 -45.93 -13.21 -36.63
C SER A 486 -46.30 -11.73 -36.66
N ASP A 487 -45.42 -10.88 -36.16
CA ASP A 487 -45.21 -9.55 -36.72
C ASP A 487 -43.70 -9.26 -36.65
N ASP A 488 -43.13 -9.08 -37.84
CA ASP A 488 -41.76 -8.67 -38.12
C ASP A 488 -41.55 -7.22 -37.66
N SER A 489 -40.43 -6.92 -36.99
CA SER A 489 -39.83 -5.59 -36.98
C SER A 489 -38.33 -5.67 -36.72
N ASP A 490 -37.58 -5.54 -37.81
CA ASP A 490 -36.21 -5.05 -37.98
C ASP A 490 -35.45 -4.61 -36.70
N GLU A 491 -34.42 -5.37 -36.35
CA GLU A 491 -33.33 -4.92 -35.48
C GLU A 491 -32.34 -4.08 -36.31
N SER A 492 -31.98 -2.91 -35.77
CA SER A 492 -30.89 -2.08 -36.25
C SER A 492 -29.87 -1.94 -35.14
N ASP A 493 -28.66 -2.40 -35.46
CA ASP A 493 -27.43 -2.26 -34.68
C ASP A 493 -27.11 -0.77 -34.44
N TYR A 494 -26.85 -0.42 -33.19
CA TYR A 494 -26.20 0.84 -32.82
C TYR A 494 -24.79 0.52 -32.31
N SER A 495 -23.80 0.71 -33.19
CA SER A 495 -22.41 0.95 -32.86
C SER A 495 -22.22 2.47 -32.71
N ASP A 496 -21.87 2.94 -31.52
CA ASP A 496 -21.57 4.35 -31.28
C ASP A 496 -20.04 4.51 -31.15
N GLU A 497 -19.41 4.89 -32.26
CA GLU A 497 -18.05 5.41 -32.29
C GLU A 497 -18.13 6.93 -32.43
N SER A 498 -17.45 7.65 -31.54
CA SER A 498 -17.38 9.12 -31.58
C SER A 498 -16.00 9.55 -32.06
N ASP A 499 -15.91 9.81 -33.37
CA ASP A 499 -14.80 10.50 -34.03
C ASP A 499 -14.77 11.97 -33.62
N TYR A 500 -13.64 12.43 -33.07
CA TYR A 500 -13.32 13.85 -32.91
C TYR A 500 -12.69 14.38 -34.21
N SER A 501 -13.33 15.40 -34.81
CA SER A 501 -12.83 16.10 -35.99
C SER A 501 -11.93 17.28 -35.60
N ASP A 502 -10.71 17.25 -36.13
CA ASP A 502 -9.69 18.29 -36.11
C ASP A 502 -9.93 19.28 -37.26
N ASP A 503 -10.15 20.56 -36.95
CA ASP A 503 -10.21 21.66 -37.93
C ASP A 503 -9.10 22.67 -37.59
N SER A 504 -7.95 22.52 -38.26
CA SER A 504 -6.89 23.53 -38.30
C SER A 504 -6.79 24.17 -39.69
N ASP A 505 -7.41 25.34 -39.81
CA ASP A 505 -7.32 26.22 -40.99
C ASP A 505 -5.93 26.89 -41.06
N TYR A 506 -5.09 26.41 -41.98
CA TYR A 506 -3.89 27.10 -42.43
C TYR A 506 -4.25 28.23 -43.41
N SER A 507 -4.02 29.49 -43.00
CA SER A 507 -4.00 30.65 -43.90
C SER A 507 -2.57 30.98 -44.31
N ASP A 508 -2.23 30.63 -45.54
CA ASP A 508 -1.04 31.09 -46.28
C ASP A 508 -1.35 32.46 -46.89
N ASP A 509 -0.68 33.50 -46.40
CA ASP A 509 -0.70 34.83 -47.01
C ASP A 509 0.73 35.22 -47.37
N SER A 510 1.11 34.90 -48.60
CA SER A 510 2.22 35.52 -49.28
C SER A 510 1.76 35.96 -50.66
N GLU A 511 1.84 37.26 -50.97
CA GLU A 511 2.25 37.76 -52.29
C GLU A 511 2.51 39.27 -52.26
N TYR A 512 3.67 39.63 -52.85
CA TYR A 512 4.07 40.84 -53.58
C TYR A 512 3.29 42.16 -53.48
#